data_AF-A0A8C7V2J4-F1
#
_entry.id   AF-A0A8C7V2J4-F1
#
_cell.length_a   1.000
_cell.length_b   1.000
_cell.length_c   1.000
_cell.angle_alpha   90.00
_cell.angle_beta   90.00
_cell.angle_gamma   90.00
#
_symmetry.space_group_name_H-M   'P 1'
#
loop_
_entity.id
_entity.type
_entity.pdbx_description
1 polymer ?
#
loop_
_entity_poly.entity_id
_entity_poly.type
_entity_poly.pdbx_seq_one_letter_code
_entity_poly.pdbx_strand_id
1 'polypeptide(L)'
;CSVFRRRRLYRLAALCLGLMCILQDTLNITLRVFKSSWYYISTEKRNWEESRRDCLRRGTDLGIINSREEQVFVNRFWEVRIGLTDRDEERIWNWVNGTPLSTGYWASRQPNSHLGRDEDCAEKWPRPSSVEKS
;
A
#
# COMPACT_ATOMS: atom_id res chain seq x y z
N CYS A 1 -39.97 13.61 24.98
CA CYS A 1 -39.14 14.04 23.83
C CYS A 1 -37.99 14.90 24.31
N SER A 2 -36.78 14.33 24.41
CA SER A 2 -35.57 15.07 24.77
C SER A 2 -34.98 15.67 23.48
N VAL A 3 -35.08 16.99 23.30
CA VAL A 3 -34.42 17.69 22.17
C VAL A 3 -32.92 17.75 22.46
N PHE A 4 -32.19 16.71 22.08
CA PHE A 4 -30.73 16.71 22.18
C PHE A 4 -30.17 17.76 21.21
N ARG A 5 -29.48 18.77 21.74
CA ARG A 5 -28.94 19.92 21.00
C ARG A 5 -27.86 19.48 20.00
N ARG A 6 -28.26 19.09 18.77
CA ARG A 6 -27.40 18.60 17.68
C ARG A 6 -26.20 19.53 17.35
N ARG A 7 -26.28 20.83 17.65
CA ARG A 7 -25.22 21.83 17.39
C ARG A 7 -23.88 21.56 18.10
N ARG A 8 -23.89 20.92 19.28
CA ARG A 8 -22.62 20.59 20.00
C ARG A 8 -21.91 19.40 19.36
N LEU A 9 -22.68 18.41 18.89
CA LEU A 9 -22.14 17.22 18.23
C LEU A 9 -21.44 17.57 16.90
N TYR A 10 -22.03 18.45 16.08
CA TYR A 10 -21.41 18.86 14.82
C TYR A 10 -20.11 19.65 15.01
N ARG A 11 -20.00 20.47 16.06
CA ARG A 11 -18.76 21.18 16.38
C ARG A 11 -17.65 20.22 16.80
N LEU A 12 -17.97 19.23 17.66
CA LEU A 12 -17.01 18.20 18.04
C LEU A 12 -16.59 17.34 16.85
N ALA A 13 -17.54 16.91 16.03
CA ALA A 13 -17.25 16.15 14.81
C ALA A 13 -16.34 16.94 13.84
N ALA A 14 -16.61 18.23 13.62
CA ALA A 14 -15.78 19.07 12.76
C ALA A 14 -14.35 19.25 13.31
N LEU A 15 -14.20 19.41 14.63
CA LEU A 15 -12.87 19.47 15.27
C LEU A 15 -12.11 18.15 15.13
N CYS A 16 -12.78 17.02 15.38
CA CYS A 16 -12.16 15.70 15.21
C CYS A 16 -11.74 15.44 13.76
N LEU A 17 -12.61 15.76 12.79
CA LEU A 17 -12.29 15.61 11.37
C LEU A 17 -11.12 16.52 10.97
N GLY A 18 -11.10 17.77 11.44
CA GLY A 18 -9.99 18.69 11.19
C GLY A 18 -8.67 18.20 11.77
N LEU A 19 -8.67 17.75 13.02
CA LEU A 19 -7.47 17.18 13.66
C LEU A 19 -6.99 15.92 12.93
N MET A 20 -7.91 15.05 12.51
CA MET A 20 -7.56 13.84 11.75
C MET A 20 -6.93 14.16 10.39
N CYS A 21 -7.43 15.17 9.68
CA CYS A 21 -6.80 15.64 8.44
C CYS A 21 -5.37 16.14 8.68
N ILE A 22 -5.19 17.02 9.67
CA ILE A 22 -3.87 17.56 10.01
C ILE A 22 -2.90 16.44 10.42
N LEU A 23 -3.38 15.42 11.15
CA LEU A 23 -2.57 14.25 11.52
C LEU A 23 -2.16 13.42 10.31
N GLN A 24 -3.02 13.26 9.30
CA GLN A 24 -2.67 12.54 8.07
C GLN A 24 -1.59 13.26 7.26
N ASP A 25 -1.74 14.58 7.09
CA ASP A 25 -0.79 15.42 6.35
C ASP A 25 0.56 15.49 7.07
N THR A 26 0.58 15.69 8.40
CA THR A 26 1.82 15.77 9.18
C THR A 26 2.60 14.46 9.24
N LEU A 27 1.91 13.33 9.12
CA LEU A 27 2.53 12.00 9.12
C LEU A 27 2.85 11.47 7.72
N ASN A 28 2.51 12.22 6.66
CA ASN A 28 2.67 11.84 5.25
C ASN A 28 2.05 10.47 4.93
N ILE A 29 0.86 10.21 5.50
CA ILE A 29 0.14 8.95 5.32
C ILE A 29 -1.32 9.20 4.99
N THR A 30 -1.85 8.28 4.20
CA THR A 30 -3.26 8.16 3.91
C THR A 30 -3.77 6.82 4.46
N LEU A 31 -4.69 6.88 5.42
CA LEU A 31 -5.26 5.66 6.01
C LEU A 31 -6.43 5.15 5.16
N ARG A 32 -6.44 3.84 4.89
CA ARG A 32 -7.52 3.16 4.16
C ARG A 32 -7.92 1.90 4.90
N VAL A 33 -9.22 1.62 4.89
CA VAL A 33 -9.77 0.36 5.39
C VAL A 33 -10.23 -0.45 4.20
N PHE A 34 -9.81 -1.71 4.15
CA PHE A 34 -10.32 -2.68 3.19
C PHE A 34 -10.54 -4.01 3.90
N LYS A 35 -11.75 -4.55 3.77
CA LYS A 35 -12.24 -5.67 4.58
C LYS A 35 -12.05 -5.35 6.09
N SER A 36 -11.28 -6.16 6.80
CA SER A 36 -10.99 -6.01 8.23
C SER A 36 -9.56 -5.51 8.51
N SER A 37 -8.87 -4.99 7.49
CA SER A 37 -7.47 -4.58 7.57
C SER A 37 -7.32 -3.07 7.35
N TRP A 38 -6.33 -2.49 8.05
CA TRP A 38 -5.91 -1.10 7.90
C TRP A 38 -4.67 -1.03 7.01
N TYR A 39 -4.68 -0.10 6.07
CA TYR A 39 -3.58 0.13 5.12
C TYR A 39 -3.07 1.57 5.29
N TYR A 40 -1.78 1.68 5.58
CA TYR A 40 -1.06 2.94 5.60
C TYR A 40 -0.44 3.16 4.22
N ILE A 41 -0.97 4.12 3.47
CA ILE A 41 -0.44 4.47 2.16
C ILE A 41 0.45 5.70 2.33
N SER A 42 1.76 5.54 2.14
CA SER A 42 2.72 6.66 2.14
C SER A 42 2.39 7.63 1.01
N THR A 43 2.42 8.93 1.29
CA THR A 43 2.36 9.97 0.25
C THR A 43 3.74 10.33 -0.30
N GLU A 44 4.81 9.88 0.36
CA GLU A 44 6.19 10.08 -0.07
C GLU A 44 6.68 8.96 -0.98
N LYS A 45 7.45 9.35 -2.02
CA LYS A 45 8.25 8.42 -2.82
C LYS A 45 9.56 8.13 -2.09
N ARG A 46 9.70 6.91 -1.57
CA ARG A 46 10.95 6.41 -0.96
C ARG A 46 11.61 5.39 -1.89
N ASN A 47 12.61 4.59 -1.49
CA ASN A 47 12.94 3.29 -2.11
C ASN A 47 12.33 2.09 -1.33
N TRP A 48 12.45 0.84 -1.80
CA TRP A 48 11.80 -0.32 -1.14
C TRP A 48 12.24 -0.51 0.31
N GLU A 49 13.54 -0.42 0.56
CA GLU A 49 14.10 -0.55 1.90
C GLU A 49 13.66 0.57 2.84
N GLU A 50 13.65 1.81 2.35
CA GLU A 50 13.16 2.96 3.11
C GLU A 50 11.67 2.87 3.40
N SER A 51 10.87 2.42 2.42
CA SER A 51 9.43 2.16 2.61
C SER A 51 9.22 1.08 3.67
N ARG A 52 9.93 -0.05 3.60
CA ARG A 52 9.83 -1.12 4.60
C ARG A 52 10.24 -0.65 5.99
N ARG A 53 11.35 0.08 6.08
CA ARG A 53 11.84 0.65 7.35
C ARG A 53 10.84 1.61 7.99
N ASP A 54 10.13 2.40 7.18
CA ASP A 54 9.07 3.28 7.68
C ASP A 54 7.88 2.48 8.21
N CYS A 55 7.41 1.47 7.47
CA CYS A 55 6.37 0.57 7.92
C CYS A 55 6.74 -0.07 9.27
N LEU A 56 7.96 -0.61 9.38
CA LEU A 56 8.46 -1.24 10.61
C LEU A 56 8.51 -0.26 11.78
N ARG A 57 8.96 0.98 11.56
CA ARG A 57 8.94 2.04 12.60
C ARG A 57 7.54 2.38 13.09
N ARG A 58 6.52 2.18 12.25
CA ARG A 58 5.10 2.40 12.57
C ARG A 58 4.42 1.15 13.15
N GLY A 59 5.15 0.06 13.37
CA GLY A 59 4.62 -1.18 13.93
C GLY A 59 3.87 -2.06 12.92
N THR A 60 4.14 -1.92 11.63
CA THR A 60 3.59 -2.74 10.54
C THR A 60 4.70 -3.17 9.57
N ASP A 61 4.39 -3.92 8.52
CA ASP A 61 5.32 -4.17 7.40
C ASP A 61 4.65 -3.77 6.07
N LEU A 62 5.38 -3.87 4.95
CA LEU A 62 4.84 -3.65 3.62
C LEU A 62 3.66 -4.58 3.33
N GLY A 63 2.69 -4.08 2.57
CA GLY A 63 1.45 -4.81 2.28
C GLY A 63 1.69 -6.09 1.49
N ILE A 64 1.01 -7.16 1.90
CA ILE A 64 0.98 -8.47 1.25
C ILE A 64 -0.33 -8.60 0.49
N ILE A 65 -0.30 -9.15 -0.72
CA ILE A 65 -1.50 -9.35 -1.54
C ILE A 65 -1.86 -10.83 -1.53
N ASN A 66 -2.90 -11.17 -0.77
CA ASN A 66 -3.35 -12.56 -0.59
C ASN A 66 -4.55 -12.94 -1.46
N SER A 67 -5.21 -11.97 -2.09
CA SER A 67 -6.40 -12.24 -2.90
C SER A 67 -6.54 -11.29 -4.08
N ARG A 68 -7.34 -11.71 -5.07
CA ARG A 68 -7.65 -10.89 -6.25
C ARG A 68 -8.34 -9.58 -5.87
N GLU A 69 -9.20 -9.60 -4.85
CA GLU A 69 -9.88 -8.39 -4.36
C GLU A 69 -8.89 -7.42 -3.71
N GLU A 70 -7.88 -7.94 -3.01
CA GLU A 70 -6.80 -7.12 -2.45
C GLU A 70 -5.94 -6.51 -3.56
N GLN A 71 -5.61 -7.27 -4.61
CA GLN A 71 -4.95 -6.73 -5.81
C GLN A 71 -5.78 -5.59 -6.44
N VAL A 72 -7.10 -5.77 -6.58
CA VAL A 72 -8.00 -4.74 -7.12
C VAL A 72 -8.05 -3.50 -6.22
N PHE A 73 -8.01 -3.69 -4.90
CA PHE A 73 -7.92 -2.58 -3.95
C PHE A 73 -6.60 -1.81 -4.09
N VAL A 74 -5.46 -2.52 -4.14
CA VAL A 74 -4.12 -1.92 -4.31
C VAL A 74 -3.99 -1.19 -5.64
N ASN A 75 -4.62 -1.70 -6.72
CA ASN A 75 -4.60 -1.07 -8.03
C ASN A 75 -5.19 0.35 -8.08
N ARG A 76 -5.97 0.76 -7.08
CA ARG A 76 -6.54 2.11 -6.96
C ARG A 76 -5.50 3.18 -6.61
N PHE A 77 -4.36 2.78 -6.05
CA PHE A 77 -3.27 3.69 -5.72
C PHE A 77 -2.34 3.83 -6.93
N TRP A 78 -1.72 4.99 -7.12
CA TRP A 78 -0.92 5.27 -8.33
C TRP A 78 0.34 4.42 -8.41
N GLU A 79 1.28 4.67 -7.51
CA GLU A 79 2.58 4.03 -7.41
C GLU A 79 2.79 3.65 -5.94
N VAL A 80 2.81 2.36 -5.63
CA VAL A 80 2.97 1.87 -4.25
C VAL A 80 3.90 0.68 -4.21
N ARG A 81 4.74 0.62 -3.18
CA ARG A 81 5.57 -0.55 -2.91
C ARG A 81 4.82 -1.59 -2.12
N ILE A 82 5.08 -2.84 -2.47
CA ILE A 82 4.47 -4.00 -1.83
C ILE A 82 5.55 -4.89 -1.24
N GLY A 83 5.16 -5.74 -0.31
CA GLY A 83 6.09 -6.57 0.45
C GLY A 83 6.58 -7.80 -0.31
N LEU A 84 6.66 -7.78 -1.64
CA LEU A 84 7.08 -8.91 -2.46
C LEU A 84 8.52 -8.71 -2.94
N THR A 85 9.38 -9.69 -2.71
CA THR A 85 10.83 -9.60 -2.96
C THR A 85 11.45 -10.98 -3.20
N ASP A 86 12.49 -11.08 -4.02
CA ASP A 86 13.29 -12.30 -4.25
C ASP A 86 14.76 -12.11 -3.84
N ARG A 87 15.06 -11.11 -3.00
CA ARG A 87 16.41 -10.81 -2.46
C ARG A 87 17.10 -11.99 -1.77
N ASP A 88 16.32 -12.89 -1.18
CA ASP A 88 16.86 -14.04 -0.45
C ASP A 88 17.33 -15.14 -1.40
N GLU A 89 16.62 -15.34 -2.52
CA GLU A 89 16.94 -16.32 -3.55
C GLU A 89 16.37 -15.86 -4.90
N GLU A 90 17.28 -15.56 -5.83
CA GLU A 90 16.97 -15.06 -7.17
C GLU A 90 15.90 -15.90 -7.88
N ARG A 91 14.86 -15.23 -8.41
CA ARG A 91 13.65 -15.84 -9.04
C ARG A 91 12.69 -16.53 -8.08
N ILE A 92 12.97 -16.58 -6.78
CA ILE A 92 12.04 -17.09 -5.76
C ILE A 92 11.43 -15.93 -5.00
N TRP A 93 10.26 -15.51 -5.45
CA TRP A 93 9.52 -14.40 -4.86
C TRP A 93 8.86 -14.81 -3.54
N ASN A 94 9.23 -14.12 -2.48
CA ASN A 94 8.71 -14.27 -1.12
C ASN A 94 8.10 -12.97 -0.64
N TRP A 95 7.09 -13.09 0.21
CA TRP A 95 6.54 -11.95 0.94
C TRP A 95 7.42 -11.60 2.15
N VAL A 96 7.37 -10.36 2.60
CA VAL A 96 8.10 -9.85 3.78
C VAL A 96 7.85 -10.63 5.08
N ASN A 97 6.78 -11.42 5.15
CA ASN A 97 6.46 -12.33 6.27
C ASN A 97 7.07 -13.74 6.11
N GLY A 98 7.87 -13.98 5.07
CA GLY A 98 8.50 -15.27 4.76
C GLY A 98 7.62 -16.26 4.00
N THR A 99 6.37 -15.90 3.64
CA THR A 99 5.52 -16.80 2.85
C THR A 99 5.88 -16.73 1.36
N PRO A 100 5.94 -17.87 0.65
CA PRO A 100 6.24 -17.86 -0.78
C PRO A 100 5.07 -17.32 -1.59
N LEU A 101 5.36 -16.73 -2.75
CA LEU A 101 4.35 -16.26 -3.68
C LEU A 101 3.57 -17.43 -4.29
N SER A 102 2.28 -17.52 -4.00
CA SER A 102 1.39 -18.52 -4.60
C SER A 102 0.84 -18.09 -5.96
N THR A 103 0.39 -16.83 -6.08
CA THR A 103 -0.17 -16.26 -7.31
C THR A 103 0.36 -14.85 -7.50
N GLY A 104 1.14 -14.65 -8.57
CA GLY A 104 1.65 -13.34 -8.96
C GLY A 104 0.68 -12.58 -9.87
N TYR A 105 0.47 -11.29 -9.60
CA TYR A 105 -0.32 -10.39 -10.43
C TYR A 105 0.57 -9.48 -11.29
N TRP A 106 1.55 -10.07 -11.96
CA TRP A 106 2.57 -9.35 -12.69
C TRP A 106 2.03 -8.54 -13.87
N ALA A 107 2.74 -7.46 -14.20
CA ALA A 107 2.54 -6.81 -15.50
C ALA A 107 3.01 -7.72 -16.64
N SER A 108 2.50 -7.51 -17.86
CA SER A 108 3.01 -8.27 -19.00
C SER A 108 4.53 -8.05 -19.09
N ARG A 109 5.28 -9.15 -19.27
CA ARG A 109 6.76 -9.19 -19.29
C ARG A 109 7.44 -8.87 -17.96
N GLN A 110 6.72 -8.90 -16.84
CA GLN A 110 7.28 -8.85 -15.48
C GLN A 110 7.13 -10.23 -14.79
N PRO A 111 8.00 -10.59 -13.85
CA PRO A 111 9.21 -9.87 -13.44
C PRO A 111 10.31 -9.94 -14.52
N ASN A 112 11.00 -8.82 -14.78
CA ASN A 112 12.22 -8.79 -15.57
C ASN A 112 13.31 -8.07 -14.76
N SER A 113 14.56 -8.54 -14.88
CA SER A 113 15.72 -7.79 -14.39
C SER A 113 15.94 -6.60 -15.33
N HIS A 114 15.16 -5.53 -15.16
CA HIS A 114 15.13 -4.41 -16.09
C HIS A 114 16.54 -3.85 -16.30
N LEU A 115 17.05 -3.92 -17.55
CA LEU A 115 18.39 -3.44 -17.92
C LEU A 115 19.56 -4.10 -17.16
N GLY A 116 19.41 -5.33 -16.67
CA GLY A 116 20.45 -6.00 -15.88
C GLY A 116 20.68 -5.35 -14.51
N ARG A 117 19.71 -4.57 -14.04
CA ARG A 117 19.59 -4.21 -12.62
C ARG A 117 18.80 -5.34 -12.00
N ASP A 118 19.40 -6.05 -11.06
CA ASP A 118 18.73 -7.08 -10.26
C ASP A 118 17.64 -6.37 -9.44
N GLU A 119 16.42 -6.35 -9.99
CA GLU A 119 15.25 -5.66 -9.42
C GLU A 119 14.53 -6.60 -8.46
N ASP A 120 15.07 -6.72 -7.25
CA ASP A 120 14.62 -7.77 -6.33
C ASP A 120 13.34 -7.40 -5.54
N CYS A 121 12.64 -6.34 -5.94
CA CYS A 121 11.61 -5.68 -5.15
C CYS A 121 10.42 -5.29 -6.01
N ALA A 122 9.23 -5.76 -5.65
CA ALA A 122 8.04 -5.48 -6.43
C ALA A 122 7.38 -4.14 -6.04
N GLU A 123 6.85 -3.48 -7.06
CA GLU A 123 6.00 -2.31 -6.91
C GLU A 123 4.81 -2.37 -7.84
N LYS A 124 3.71 -1.73 -7.43
CA LYS A 124 2.58 -1.47 -8.31
C LYS A 124 2.87 -0.21 -9.09
N TRP A 125 3.03 -0.34 -10.41
CA TRP A 125 3.15 0.79 -11.33
C TRP A 125 1.77 1.21 -11.88
N PRO A 126 1.50 2.49 -12.13
CA PRO A 126 0.34 2.92 -12.91
C PRO A 126 0.45 2.39 -14.35
N ARG A 127 -0.34 1.38 -14.72
CA ARG A 127 -0.46 1.06 -16.16
C ARG A 127 -1.12 2.25 -16.87
N PRO A 128 -0.52 2.83 -17.91
CA PRO A 128 -1.27 3.60 -18.88
C PRO A 128 -2.35 2.68 -19.46
N SER A 129 -3.54 3.20 -19.72
CA SER A 129 -4.70 2.48 -20.23
C SER A 129 -4.54 1.87 -21.65
N SER A 130 -3.31 1.67 -22.13
CA SER A 130 -3.01 1.30 -23.52
C SER A 130 -1.80 0.36 -23.67
N VAL A 131 -1.70 -0.68 -22.84
CA VAL A 131 -0.83 -1.81 -23.17
C VAL A 131 -1.65 -3.09 -23.13
N GLU A 132 -1.95 -3.57 -24.34
CA GLU A 132 -2.71 -4.77 -24.64
C GLU A 132 -2.12 -6.03 -23.99
N LYS A 133 -3.03 -6.97 -23.77
CA LYS A 133 -2.74 -8.34 -23.40
C LYS A 133 -1.76 -8.96 -24.41
N SER A 134 -0.67 -9.52 -23.88
CA SER A 134 0.00 -10.69 -24.43
C SER A 134 0.45 -11.53 -23.24
#